data_AF-A0A257JBQ3-F1
#
_entry.id   AF-A0A257JBQ3-F1
#
_cell.length_a   1.000
_cell.length_b   1.000
_cell.length_c   1.000
_cell.angle_alpha   90.00
_cell.angle_beta   90.00
_cell.angle_gamma   90.00
#
_symmetry.space_group_name_H-M   'P 1'
#
loop_
_entity.id
_entity.type
_entity.pdbx_description
1 polymer ?
#
loop_
_entity_poly.entity_id
_entity_poly.type
_entity_poly.pdbx_seq_one_letter_code
_entity_poly.pdbx_strand_id
1 'polypeptide(L)'
;MGDAQLTAVRGNAANAGKVLDTGLWRYTRHPNYFGDVCTWWGIWLVAAETTAGLYSIIGPLILTFLLTRVSGVPMLEHRLKKNRPDYEAYLRRTSSFIPWPPRRDQ
;
A
#
# COMPACT_ATOMS: atom_id res chain seq x y z
N MET A 1 -3.30 -7.27 7.78
CA MET A 1 -4.41 -7.67 6.87
C MET A 1 -4.00 -7.70 5.41
N GLY A 2 -3.46 -6.62 4.83
CA GLY A 2 -2.97 -6.61 3.45
C GLY A 2 -1.91 -7.69 3.17
N ASP A 3 -0.93 -7.84 4.06
CA ASP A 3 0.10 -8.89 3.93
C ASP A 3 -0.45 -10.31 4.09
N ALA A 4 -1.48 -10.49 4.91
CA ALA A 4 -2.15 -11.78 5.07
C ALA A 4 -2.85 -12.19 3.77
N GLN A 5 -3.56 -11.26 3.11
CA GLN A 5 -4.14 -11.49 1.78
C GLN A 5 -3.07 -11.81 0.74
N LEU A 6 -1.96 -11.06 0.74
CA LEU A 6 -0.85 -11.30 -0.19
C LEU A 6 -0.19 -12.65 0.02
N THR A 7 0.03 -13.04 1.28
CA THR A 7 0.63 -14.31 1.67
C THR A 7 -0.25 -15.48 1.28
N ALA A 8 -1.56 -15.39 1.57
CA ALA A 8 -2.52 -16.42 1.19
C ALA A 8 -2.57 -16.65 -0.33
N VAL A 9 -2.53 -15.57 -1.12
CA VAL A 9 -2.56 -15.66 -2.58
C VAL A 9 -1.26 -16.23 -3.13
N ARG A 10 -0.11 -15.81 -2.60
CA ARG A 10 1.22 -16.33 -2.98
C ARG A 10 1.42 -17.80 -2.61
N GLY A 11 0.81 -18.26 -1.52
CA GLY A 11 0.89 -19.65 -1.06
C GLY A 11 0.15 -20.67 -1.94
N ASN A 12 -0.70 -20.21 -2.86
CA ASN A 12 -1.46 -21.08 -3.75
C ASN A 12 -0.84 -21.09 -5.16
N ALA A 13 -0.33 -22.25 -5.59
CA ALA A 13 0.27 -22.44 -6.91
C ALA A 13 -0.69 -22.10 -8.07
N ALA A 14 -2.00 -22.24 -7.89
CA ALA A 14 -3.00 -21.87 -8.90
C ALA A 14 -3.09 -20.34 -9.15
N ASN A 15 -2.45 -19.53 -8.30
CA ASN A 15 -2.35 -18.08 -8.43
C ASN A 15 -0.99 -17.62 -8.95
N ALA A 16 -0.09 -18.54 -9.31
CA ALA A 16 1.19 -18.21 -9.90
C ALA A 16 0.99 -17.33 -11.16
N GLY A 17 1.66 -16.19 -11.19
CA GLY A 17 1.56 -15.24 -12.31
C GLY A 17 0.35 -14.30 -12.27
N LYS A 18 -0.68 -14.56 -11.45
CA LYS A 18 -1.86 -13.70 -11.36
C LYS A 18 -1.60 -12.43 -10.54
N VAL A 19 -2.33 -11.37 -10.85
CA VAL A 19 -2.33 -10.11 -10.10
C VAL A 19 -3.39 -10.20 -9.01
N LEU A 20 -3.03 -9.84 -7.78
CA LEU A 20 -3.99 -9.71 -6.69
C LEU A 20 -4.70 -8.37 -6.80
N ASP A 21 -5.94 -8.38 -7.28
CA ASP A 21 -6.78 -7.20 -7.52
C ASP A 21 -8.12 -7.25 -6.75
N THR A 22 -8.24 -8.17 -5.79
CA THR A 22 -9.43 -8.36 -4.95
C THR A 22 -9.17 -7.94 -3.50
N GLY A 23 -10.23 -7.84 -2.71
CA GLY A 23 -10.13 -7.42 -1.30
C GLY A 23 -9.58 -5.99 -1.17
N LEU A 24 -8.62 -5.79 -0.25
CA LEU A 24 -8.03 -4.46 -0.01
C LEU A 24 -7.19 -3.97 -1.19
N TRP A 25 -6.58 -4.92 -1.92
CA TRP A 25 -5.75 -4.66 -3.10
C TRP A 25 -6.56 -4.09 -4.27
N ARG A 26 -7.90 -4.23 -4.26
CA ARG A 26 -8.77 -3.58 -5.24
C ARG A 26 -8.76 -2.05 -5.14
N TYR A 27 -8.55 -1.51 -3.93
CA TYR A 27 -8.71 -0.07 -3.64
C TYR A 27 -7.38 0.67 -3.61
N THR A 28 -6.30 -0.02 -3.26
CA THR A 28 -4.95 0.54 -3.25
C THR A 28 -3.95 -0.57 -3.55
N ARG A 29 -2.87 -0.22 -4.24
CA ARG A 29 -1.79 -1.15 -4.57
C ARG A 29 -0.92 -1.50 -3.36
N HIS A 30 -0.98 -0.72 -2.28
CA HIS A 30 -0.20 -0.95 -1.05
C HIS A 30 -1.09 -0.76 0.20
N PRO A 31 -2.09 -1.64 0.42
CA PRO A 31 -3.03 -1.49 1.54
C PRO A 31 -2.37 -1.68 2.90
N ASN A 32 -1.29 -2.46 2.96
CA ASN A 32 -0.43 -2.60 4.13
C ASN A 32 0.24 -1.26 4.50
N TYR A 33 0.86 -0.57 3.55
CA TYR A 33 1.55 0.70 3.84
C TYR A 33 0.58 1.80 4.27
N PHE A 34 -0.62 1.82 3.70
CA PHE A 34 -1.66 2.74 4.15
C PHE A 34 -2.05 2.45 5.61
N GLY A 35 -2.23 1.17 5.96
CA GLY A 35 -2.51 0.74 7.33
C GLY A 35 -1.39 1.15 8.31
N ASP A 36 -0.13 0.99 7.92
CA ASP A 36 1.01 1.41 8.74
C ASP A 36 0.99 2.92 8.97
N VAL A 37 0.81 3.71 7.91
CA VAL A 37 0.70 5.17 8.03
C VAL A 37 -0.47 5.56 8.94
N CYS A 38 -1.67 5.02 8.74
CA CYS A 38 -2.81 5.29 9.63
C CYS A 38 -2.51 4.95 11.10
N THR A 39 -1.83 3.84 11.35
CA THR A 39 -1.45 3.42 12.71
C THR A 39 -0.53 4.43 13.36
N TRP A 40 0.52 4.86 12.66
CA TRP A 40 1.50 5.81 13.20
C TRP A 40 0.94 7.22 13.37
N TRP A 41 0.08 7.66 12.45
CA TRP A 41 -0.66 8.91 12.63
C TRP A 41 -1.65 8.83 13.81
N GLY A 42 -2.31 7.69 14.00
CA GLY A 42 -3.18 7.45 15.17
C GLY A 42 -2.41 7.50 16.49
N ILE A 43 -1.25 6.85 16.57
CA ILE A 43 -0.37 6.91 17.76
C ILE A 43 0.07 8.34 18.03
N TRP A 44 0.46 9.08 16.98
CA TRP A 44 0.85 10.48 17.14
C TRP A 44 -0.30 11.36 17.63
N LEU A 45 -1.52 11.17 17.11
CA LEU A 45 -2.70 11.92 17.57
C LEU A 45 -2.97 11.72 19.06
N VAL A 46 -2.75 10.51 19.58
CA VAL A 46 -2.84 10.24 21.02
C VAL A 46 -1.71 10.95 21.78
N ALA A 47 -0.46 10.85 21.30
CA ALA A 47 0.68 11.50 21.95
C ALA A 47 0.57 13.04 21.94
N ALA A 48 -0.03 13.61 20.89
CA ALA A 48 -0.23 15.04 20.67
C ALA A 48 -1.12 15.72 21.74
N GLU A 49 -1.77 14.95 22.62
CA GLU A 49 -2.41 15.48 23.83
C GLU A 49 -1.40 16.20 24.76
N THR A 50 -0.12 15.84 24.66
CA THR A 50 0.96 16.48 25.42
C THR A 50 1.79 17.41 24.55
N THR A 51 2.29 18.51 25.13
CA THR A 51 3.20 19.45 24.43
C THR A 51 4.45 18.75 23.91
N ALA A 52 5.02 17.81 24.68
CA ALA A 52 6.16 17.02 24.24
C ALA A 52 5.81 16.10 23.06
N GLY A 53 4.63 15.45 23.11
CA GLY A 53 4.17 14.56 22.06
C GLY A 53 3.85 15.27 20.74
N LEU A 54 3.48 16.56 20.73
CA LEU A 54 3.36 17.33 19.49
C LEU A 54 4.65 17.30 18.65
N TYR A 55 5.81 17.42 19.30
CA TYR A 55 7.11 17.38 18.60
C TYR A 55 7.44 16.00 18.00
N SER A 56 6.75 14.93 18.42
CA SER A 56 6.93 13.60 17.85
C SER A 56 6.34 13.42 16.45
N ILE A 57 5.69 14.46 15.88
CA ILE A 57 5.14 14.48 14.51
C ILE A 57 6.17 14.11 13.43
N ILE A 58 7.46 14.33 13.72
CA ILE A 58 8.57 13.94 12.85
C ILE A 58 8.54 12.43 12.55
N GLY A 59 8.12 11.60 13.52
CA GLY A 59 7.98 10.15 13.37
C GLY A 59 7.05 9.73 12.23
N PRO A 60 5.73 10.02 12.29
CA PRO A 60 4.80 9.66 11.22
C PRO A 60 5.13 10.35 9.90
N LEU A 61 5.73 11.55 9.89
CA LEU A 61 6.18 12.22 8.67
C LEU A 61 7.31 11.45 7.97
N ILE A 62 8.36 11.08 8.70
CA ILE A 62 9.48 10.28 8.17
C ILE A 62 8.97 8.93 7.69
N LEU A 63 8.15 8.25 8.49
CA LEU A 63 7.59 6.94 8.11
C LEU A 63 6.75 7.02 6.84
N THR A 64 5.89 8.04 6.73
CA THR A 64 5.09 8.28 5.51
C THR A 64 5.99 8.53 4.31
N PHE A 65 7.06 9.32 4.47
CA PHE A 65 8.02 9.57 3.39
C PHE A 65 8.74 8.30 2.95
N LEU A 66 9.25 7.51 3.89
CA LEU A 66 9.98 6.28 3.59
C LEU A 66 9.09 5.26 2.86
N LEU A 67 7.85 5.07 3.33
CA LEU A 67 6.91 4.12 2.73
C LEU A 67 6.41 4.56 1.35
N THR A 68 6.22 5.86 1.13
CA THR A 68 5.68 6.36 -0.16
C THR A 68 6.75 6.65 -1.21
N ARG A 69 7.97 7.03 -0.80
CA ARG A 69 9.04 7.48 -1.71
C ARG A 69 10.25 6.56 -1.79
N VAL A 70 10.57 5.82 -0.72
CA VAL A 70 11.84 5.08 -0.60
C VAL A 70 11.65 3.56 -0.57
N SER A 71 10.42 3.06 -0.44
CA SER A 71 10.07 1.64 -0.28
C SER A 71 10.40 0.70 -1.46
N GLY A 72 11.07 1.17 -2.51
CA GLY A 72 11.39 0.35 -3.68
C GLY A 72 10.17 -0.07 -4.52
N VAL A 73 8.97 0.43 -4.18
CA VAL A 73 7.72 0.20 -4.90
C VAL A 73 7.85 0.48 -6.39
N PRO A 74 8.45 1.60 -6.86
CA PRO A 74 8.59 1.85 -8.30
C PRO A 74 9.39 0.76 -9.02
N MET A 75 10.45 0.24 -8.40
CA MET A 75 11.26 -0.85 -8.97
C MET A 75 10.50 -2.17 -9.01
N LEU A 76 9.76 -2.49 -7.93
CA LEU A 76 8.92 -3.68 -7.87
C LEU A 76 7.83 -3.62 -8.94
N GLU A 77 7.16 -2.48 -9.06
CA GLU A 77 6.10 -2.26 -10.04
C GLU A 77 6.62 -2.36 -11.48
N HIS A 78 7.82 -1.84 -11.75
CA HIS A 78 8.45 -1.98 -13.07
C HIS A 78 8.72 -3.45 -13.43
N ARG A 79 9.23 -4.23 -12.46
CA ARG A 79 9.45 -5.68 -12.65
C ARG A 79 8.13 -6.44 -12.84
N LEU A 80 7.11 -6.09 -12.06
CA LEU A 80 5.78 -6.69 -12.16
C LEU A 80 5.11 -6.37 -13.49
N LYS A 81 5.23 -5.13 -13.97
CA LYS A 81 4.75 -4.71 -15.30
C LYS A 81 5.39 -5.54 -16.42
N LYS A 82 6.67 -5.87 -16.31
CA LYS A 82 7.38 -6.71 -17.30
C LYS A 82 6.96 -8.19 -17.25
N ASN A 83 6.69 -8.72 -16.06
CA ASN A 83 6.47 -10.15 -15.87
C ASN A 83 4.98 -10.56 -15.84
N ARG A 84 4.05 -9.60 -15.75
CA ARG A 84 2.61 -9.87 -15.65
C ARG A 84 1.82 -8.93 -16.59
N PRO A 85 1.32 -9.44 -17.73
CA PRO A 85 0.60 -8.63 -18.72
C PRO A 85 -0.58 -7.86 -18.11
N ASP A 86 -1.36 -8.51 -17.23
CA ASP A 86 -2.55 -7.93 -16.59
C ASP A 86 -2.22 -6.85 -15.55
N TYR A 87 -0.95 -6.72 -15.15
CA TYR A 87 -0.53 -5.75 -14.14
C TYR A 87 -0.65 -4.32 -14.64
N GLU A 88 -0.49 -4.08 -15.94
CA GLU A 88 -0.66 -2.74 -16.50
C GLU A 88 -2.11 -2.24 -16.39
N ALA A 89 -3.09 -3.11 -16.66
CA ALA A 89 -4.50 -2.76 -16.45
C ALA A 89 -4.78 -2.46 -14.97
N TYR A 90 -4.22 -3.26 -14.06
CA TYR A 90 -4.33 -3.04 -12.63
C TYR A 90 -3.71 -1.72 -12.15
N LEU A 91 -2.54 -1.33 -12.69
CA LEU A 91 -1.86 -0.05 -12.40
C LEU A 91 -2.72 1.16 -12.79
N ARG A 92 -3.45 1.09 -13.92
CA ARG A 92 -4.27 2.19 -14.43
C ARG A 92 -5.52 2.41 -13.58
N ARG A 93 -6.17 1.33 -13.15
CA ARG A 93 -7.44 1.40 -12.40
C ARG A 93 -7.26 1.60 -10.89
N THR A 94 -6.13 1.18 -10.31
CA THR A 94 -5.95 1.11 -8.85
C THR A 94 -5.01 2.21 -8.34
N SER A 95 -5.46 2.93 -7.30
CA SER A 95 -4.65 3.95 -6.62
C SER A 95 -3.34 3.36 -6.09
N SER A 96 -2.27 4.16 -6.06
CA SER A 96 -0.98 3.69 -5.56
C SER A 96 -0.99 3.48 -4.04
N PHE A 97 -1.60 4.38 -3.29
CA PHE A 97 -1.40 4.44 -1.84
C PHE A 97 -2.71 4.68 -1.10
N ILE A 98 -3.43 5.77 -1.44
CA ILE A 98 -4.71 6.10 -0.83
C ILE A 98 -5.79 5.10 -1.29
N PRO A 99 -6.55 4.44 -0.41
CA PRO A 99 -7.63 3.53 -0.78
C PRO A 99 -8.75 4.30 -1.49
N TRP A 100 -8.82 4.18 -2.81
CA TRP A 100 -9.84 4.85 -3.62
C TRP A 100 -10.63 3.81 -4.41
N PRO A 101 -11.94 3.99 -4.64
CA PRO A 101 -12.67 3.17 -5.60
C PRO A 101 -11.93 3.08 -6.94
N PRO A 102 -11.76 1.87 -7.52
CA PRO A 102 -11.03 1.71 -8.76
C PRO A 102 -11.69 2.51 -9.88
N ARG A 103 -10.87 3.12 -10.74
CA ARG A 103 -11.37 3.82 -11.93
C ARG A 103 -12.09 2.82 -12.82
N ARG A 104 -13.28 3.19 -13.30
CA ARG A 104 -13.98 2.41 -14.33
C ARG A 104 -13.21 2.56 -15.64
N ASP A 105 -12.93 1.43 -16.27
CA ASP A 105 -12.39 1.41 -17.62
C ASP A 105 -13.42 2.12 -18.54
N GLN A 106 -12.98 3.16 -19.25
CA GLN A 106 -13.74 3.75 -20.35
C GLN A 106 -13.51 2.91 -21.61
#